data_AF-A0AAW6DQB3-F1
#
_entry.id   AF-A0AAW6DQB3-F1
#
_cell.length_a   1.000
_cell.length_b   1.000
_cell.length_c   1.000
_cell.angle_alpha   90.00
_cell.angle_beta   90.00
_cell.angle_gamma   90.00
#
_symmetry.space_group_name_H-M   'P 1'
#
loop_
_entity.id
_entity.type
_entity.pdbx_description
1 polymer ?
#
loop_
_entity_poly.entity_id
_entity_poly.type
_entity_poly.pdbx_seq_one_letter_code
_entity_poly.pdbx_strand_id
1 'polypeptide(L)'
;MRYQYDYDIKDDLINLIQIKNDFTGANELKYYLDKYTKEKDILKRNLMKFCIYKLSAELSDREIHNFDCDVSKDIIISFQRTYNWLSDSLFCHQKDGYGNVISSKYELLKDNMVFRGDTMTSIWTILKGYVKLKTGISRISENDTWEWFILRESNNIQLSSNAGLFLELGHTLGNFIPVPLGFNVGRSNFGKWDSWDLTLFQIYKWYSDNSQENEYYNNQALERLFTNDRNKQSTVLNCQEWLSTFRTWNDFVKENYLQSFVDRNGVPKQFFKNHTLEYPQPQTLQEYEEFFRTVNECIAERGKMIIKVLEQKGYEVEKGEQNENYQSTRINRKLIFPFSNIKKGVDTVKDEMNKRSLQGISYCVGYLMRCIGIIFSSYYYIQFLIKVGYNAPFERENINYMPMGRYENVAWILLAMFILTTIILCISYIKNKKGIKRFLMIGVTVFIVVLCILPVIYTVAINIIQNMTWFETWLNSDYIGHTDTIKVSAK
;
A
#
# COMPACT_ATOMS: atom_id res chain seq x y z
N MET A 1 18.12 -18.89 -12.42
CA MET A 1 17.25 -17.83 -11.87
C MET A 1 16.27 -17.36 -12.93
N ARG A 2 14.98 -17.22 -12.58
CA ARG A 2 14.01 -16.51 -13.41
C ARG A 2 14.13 -15.01 -13.16
N TYR A 3 14.49 -14.24 -14.19
CA TYR A 3 14.59 -12.79 -14.07
C TYR A 3 13.22 -12.14 -14.27
N GLN A 4 12.46 -12.07 -13.19
CA GLN A 4 11.18 -11.39 -13.07
C GLN A 4 11.17 -10.62 -11.74
N TYR A 5 10.63 -9.39 -11.71
CA TYR A 5 10.80 -8.49 -10.57
C TYR A 5 10.10 -8.97 -9.29
N ASP A 6 9.00 -9.71 -9.46
CA ASP A 6 8.17 -10.32 -8.43
C ASP A 6 8.40 -11.85 -8.33
N TYR A 7 9.50 -12.36 -8.90
CA TYR A 7 9.89 -13.75 -8.67
C TYR A 7 10.35 -13.94 -7.23
N ASP A 8 9.60 -14.75 -6.49
CA ASP A 8 9.84 -15.03 -5.08
C ASP A 8 10.76 -16.24 -4.91
N ILE A 9 11.98 -16.01 -4.41
CA ILE A 9 13.02 -17.05 -4.27
C ILE A 9 12.60 -18.19 -3.32
N LYS A 10 11.60 -17.96 -2.47
CA LYS A 10 11.01 -19.04 -1.67
C LYS A 10 10.46 -20.17 -2.55
N ASP A 11 10.03 -19.88 -3.79
CA ASP A 11 9.54 -20.91 -4.70
C ASP A 11 10.63 -21.91 -5.11
N ASP A 12 11.90 -21.49 -5.17
CA ASP A 12 13.04 -22.40 -5.42
C ASP A 12 13.20 -23.42 -4.28
N LEU A 13 13.09 -22.95 -3.02
CA LEU A 13 13.11 -23.82 -1.86
C LEU A 13 11.91 -24.77 -1.83
N ILE A 14 10.71 -24.27 -2.11
CA ILE A 14 9.50 -25.10 -2.13
C ILE A 14 9.66 -26.24 -3.15
N ASN A 15 10.18 -25.93 -4.34
CA ASN A 15 10.48 -26.94 -5.35
C ASN A 15 11.53 -27.94 -4.85
N LEU A 16 12.59 -27.47 -4.20
CA LEU A 16 13.64 -28.32 -3.62
C LEU A 16 13.07 -29.29 -2.57
N ILE A 17 12.24 -28.80 -1.64
CA ILE A 17 11.56 -29.63 -0.63
C ILE A 17 10.69 -30.69 -1.30
N GLN A 18 9.94 -30.34 -2.35
CA GLN A 18 9.08 -31.28 -3.08
C GLN A 18 9.89 -32.37 -3.81
N ILE A 19 11.03 -32.01 -4.40
CA ILE A 19 11.91 -32.94 -5.11
C ILE A 19 12.56 -33.92 -4.12
N LYS A 20 13.13 -33.41 -3.02
CA LYS A 20 13.80 -34.22 -2.00
C LYS A 20 12.82 -35.09 -1.24
N ASN A 21 11.62 -34.57 -0.96
CA ASN A 21 10.52 -35.24 -0.26
C ASN A 21 10.97 -35.92 1.05
N ASP A 22 11.94 -35.32 1.73
CA ASP A 22 12.43 -35.73 3.04
C ASP A 22 12.04 -34.68 4.07
N PHE A 23 11.24 -35.10 5.04
CA PHE A 23 10.72 -34.25 6.12
C PHE A 23 11.33 -34.59 7.48
N THR A 24 12.41 -35.39 7.50
CA THR A 24 13.10 -35.76 8.73
C THR A 24 13.52 -34.51 9.50
N GLY A 25 13.19 -34.45 10.79
CA GLY A 25 13.38 -33.28 11.65
C GLY A 25 12.11 -32.46 11.87
N ALA A 26 11.21 -32.39 10.87
CA ALA A 26 9.95 -31.66 10.95
C ALA A 26 8.81 -32.38 10.19
N ASN A 27 8.46 -33.59 10.63
CA ASN A 27 7.50 -34.46 9.93
C ASN A 27 6.13 -33.80 9.67
N GLU A 28 5.67 -32.93 10.56
CA GLU A 28 4.40 -32.20 10.42
C GLU A 28 4.41 -31.23 9.22
N LEU A 29 5.60 -30.79 8.78
CA LEU A 29 5.73 -29.82 7.68
C LEU A 29 5.20 -30.38 6.36
N LYS A 30 5.23 -31.71 6.19
CA LYS A 30 4.64 -32.40 5.03
C LYS A 30 3.15 -32.12 4.90
N TYR A 31 2.42 -32.11 6.01
CA TYR A 31 0.99 -31.81 6.03
C TYR A 31 0.72 -30.36 5.57
N TYR A 32 1.49 -29.39 6.07
CA TYR A 32 1.30 -28.00 5.67
C TYR A 32 1.77 -27.70 4.26
N LEU A 33 2.78 -28.41 3.74
CA LEU A 33 3.16 -28.30 2.35
C LEU A 33 2.02 -28.75 1.42
N ASP A 34 1.36 -29.87 1.74
CA ASP A 34 0.18 -30.34 1.00
C ASP A 34 -1.01 -29.37 1.13
N LYS A 35 -1.22 -28.78 2.31
CA LYS A 35 -2.23 -27.74 2.50
C LYS A 35 -1.90 -26.49 1.67
N TYR A 36 -0.63 -26.07 1.62
CA TYR A 36 -0.15 -24.93 0.84
C TYR A 36 -0.37 -25.13 -0.66
N THR A 37 -0.08 -26.32 -1.21
CA THR A 37 -0.25 -26.58 -2.65
C THR A 37 -1.71 -26.57 -3.08
N LYS A 38 -2.64 -26.88 -2.17
CA LYS A 38 -4.09 -26.87 -2.40
C LYS A 38 -4.78 -25.54 -2.08
N GLU A 39 -4.08 -24.61 -1.41
CA GLU A 39 -4.65 -23.32 -1.01
C GLU A 39 -4.87 -22.43 -2.24
N LYS A 40 -6.10 -21.90 -2.35
CA LYS A 40 -6.54 -21.04 -3.46
C LYS A 40 -6.50 -19.56 -3.09
N ASP A 41 -6.59 -19.23 -1.81
CA ASP A 41 -6.42 -17.88 -1.32
C ASP A 41 -4.94 -17.49 -1.38
N ILE A 42 -4.61 -16.57 -2.29
CA ILE A 42 -3.23 -16.13 -2.52
C ILE A 42 -2.58 -15.54 -1.27
N LEU A 43 -3.34 -14.82 -0.43
CA LEU A 43 -2.78 -14.17 0.76
C LEU A 43 -2.40 -15.22 1.80
N LYS A 44 -3.29 -16.20 2.03
CA LYS A 44 -2.99 -17.34 2.91
C LYS A 44 -1.86 -18.19 2.36
N ARG A 45 -1.85 -18.43 1.05
CA ARG A 45 -0.79 -19.17 0.38
C ARG A 45 0.57 -18.50 0.58
N ASN A 46 0.66 -17.17 0.46
CA ASN A 46 1.88 -16.42 0.72
C ASN A 46 2.31 -16.49 2.20
N LEU A 47 1.37 -16.43 3.14
CA LEU A 47 1.63 -16.62 4.58
C LEU A 47 2.20 -18.00 4.86
N MET A 48 1.56 -19.04 4.35
CA MET A 48 2.01 -20.42 4.50
C MET A 48 3.38 -20.64 3.87
N LYS A 49 3.60 -20.13 2.65
CA LYS A 49 4.90 -20.23 1.95
C LYS A 49 6.02 -19.64 2.80
N PHE A 50 5.80 -18.47 3.39
CA PHE A 50 6.80 -17.84 4.25
C PHE A 50 7.09 -18.67 5.50
N CYS A 51 6.07 -19.20 6.18
CA CYS A 51 6.28 -20.06 7.35
C CYS A 51 6.98 -21.38 7.00
N ILE A 52 6.62 -22.01 5.87
CA ILE A 52 7.29 -23.21 5.37
C ILE A 52 8.77 -22.92 5.08
N TYR A 53 9.09 -21.78 4.47
CA TYR A 53 10.48 -21.35 4.27
C TYR A 53 11.23 -21.23 5.60
N LYS A 54 10.64 -20.63 6.64
CA LYS A 54 11.31 -20.51 7.95
C LYS A 54 11.50 -21.87 8.64
N LEU A 55 10.50 -22.74 8.56
CA LEU A 55 10.52 -24.07 9.17
C LEU A 55 11.37 -25.08 8.40
N SER A 56 11.79 -24.78 7.17
CA SER A 56 12.71 -25.66 6.43
C SER A 56 14.06 -25.80 7.13
N ALA A 57 14.44 -24.83 7.98
CA ALA A 57 15.62 -24.91 8.83
C ALA A 57 15.50 -26.00 9.92
N GLU A 58 14.33 -26.57 10.16
CA GLU A 58 14.15 -27.72 11.07
C GLU A 58 14.37 -29.07 10.35
N LEU A 59 14.48 -29.06 9.02
CA LEU A 59 14.72 -30.27 8.23
C LEU A 59 16.18 -30.73 8.32
N SER A 60 16.39 -32.04 8.23
CA SER A 60 17.70 -32.67 8.38
C SER A 60 18.55 -32.64 7.11
N ASP A 61 17.95 -32.51 5.93
CA ASP A 61 18.68 -32.33 4.67
C ASP A 61 19.44 -31.00 4.71
N ARG A 62 20.78 -31.07 4.60
CA ARG A 62 21.66 -29.91 4.75
C ARG A 62 21.47 -28.84 3.67
N GLU A 63 21.02 -29.22 2.47
CA GLU A 63 20.82 -28.28 1.37
C GLU A 63 19.59 -27.41 1.64
N ILE A 64 18.51 -28.04 2.13
CA ILE A 64 17.25 -27.39 2.54
C ILE A 64 17.44 -26.61 3.84
N HIS A 65 18.09 -27.20 4.84
CA HIS A 65 18.35 -26.60 6.15
C HIS A 65 19.11 -25.28 6.04
N ASN A 66 20.14 -25.27 5.19
CA ASN A 66 20.99 -24.10 5.00
C ASN A 66 20.50 -23.17 3.89
N PHE A 67 19.38 -23.48 3.22
CA PHE A 67 18.86 -22.65 2.15
C PHE A 67 18.46 -21.28 2.69
N ASP A 68 19.02 -20.24 2.10
CA ASP A 68 18.77 -18.87 2.51
C ASP A 68 18.63 -18.01 1.27
N CYS A 69 17.52 -17.27 1.16
CA CYS A 69 17.12 -16.68 -0.10
C CYS A 69 18.14 -15.64 -0.58
N ASP A 70 18.57 -14.75 0.32
CA ASP A 70 19.45 -13.62 0.02
C ASP A 70 20.90 -14.03 -0.29
N VAL A 71 21.33 -15.21 0.13
CA VAL A 71 22.68 -15.75 -0.15
C VAL A 71 22.66 -17.02 -1.01
N SER A 72 21.53 -17.32 -1.63
CA SER A 72 21.39 -18.41 -2.59
C SER A 72 22.25 -18.18 -3.83
N LYS A 73 22.64 -19.28 -4.51
CA LYS A 73 23.51 -19.26 -5.69
C LYS A 73 23.04 -18.24 -6.73
N ASP A 74 21.76 -18.32 -7.07
CA ASP A 74 21.15 -17.52 -8.13
C ASP A 74 21.10 -16.04 -7.77
N ILE A 75 20.86 -15.69 -6.50
CA ILE A 75 20.88 -14.31 -6.03
C ILE A 75 22.29 -13.73 -6.03
N ILE A 76 23.28 -14.47 -5.55
CA ILE A 76 24.68 -14.00 -5.54
C ILE A 76 25.21 -13.79 -6.96
N ILE A 77 24.90 -14.70 -7.89
CA ILE A 77 25.21 -14.51 -9.32
C ILE A 77 24.46 -13.29 -9.89
N SER A 78 23.20 -13.08 -9.49
CA SER A 78 22.43 -11.91 -9.92
C SER A 78 23.09 -10.60 -9.50
N PHE A 79 23.75 -10.55 -8.34
CA PHE A 79 24.47 -9.35 -7.93
C PHE A 79 25.64 -9.01 -8.86
N GLN A 80 26.48 -9.98 -9.24
CA GLN A 80 27.57 -9.76 -10.20
C GLN A 80 27.06 -9.25 -11.55
N ARG A 81 25.89 -9.74 -11.98
CA ARG A 81 25.25 -9.32 -13.24
C ARG A 81 24.63 -7.92 -13.14
N THR A 82 24.07 -7.59 -11.98
CA THR A 82 23.29 -6.36 -11.77
C THR A 82 24.18 -5.15 -11.46
N TYR A 83 25.11 -5.28 -10.50
CA TYR A 83 25.90 -4.16 -9.98
C TYR A 83 27.25 -4.06 -10.67
N ASN A 84 27.51 -2.92 -11.33
CA ASN A 84 28.77 -2.70 -12.04
C ASN A 84 29.97 -2.75 -11.09
N TRP A 85 29.82 -2.25 -9.86
CA TRP A 85 30.87 -2.29 -8.86
C TRP A 85 31.16 -3.70 -8.31
N LEU A 86 30.42 -4.74 -8.73
CA LEU A 86 30.68 -6.15 -8.38
C LEU A 86 30.96 -7.05 -9.59
N SER A 87 31.01 -6.52 -10.81
CA SER A 87 31.05 -7.35 -12.03
C SER A 87 32.31 -8.22 -12.16
N ASP A 88 33.39 -7.83 -11.50
CA ASP A 88 34.71 -8.47 -11.46
C ASP A 88 34.97 -9.26 -10.17
N SER A 89 34.01 -9.29 -9.25
CA SER A 89 34.13 -10.04 -7.99
C SER A 89 34.23 -11.55 -8.22
N LEU A 90 34.91 -12.26 -7.32
CA LEU A 90 35.01 -13.71 -7.32
C LEU A 90 33.82 -14.34 -6.58
N PHE A 91 33.13 -15.27 -7.24
CA PHE A 91 32.04 -16.05 -6.66
C PHE A 91 32.59 -17.24 -5.87
N CYS A 92 32.17 -17.40 -4.60
CA CYS A 92 32.58 -18.53 -3.78
C CYS A 92 31.51 -18.99 -2.79
N HIS A 93 31.73 -20.16 -2.20
CA HIS A 93 30.92 -20.66 -1.08
C HIS A 93 31.29 -19.93 0.21
N GLN A 94 30.28 -19.68 1.05
CA GLN A 94 30.52 -19.29 2.44
C GLN A 94 31.15 -20.45 3.21
N LYS A 95 31.97 -20.10 4.20
CA LYS A 95 32.60 -21.05 5.12
C LYS A 95 32.12 -20.84 6.55
N ASP A 96 32.03 -21.94 7.30
CA ASP A 96 31.77 -21.90 8.74
C ASP A 96 33.02 -21.45 9.51
N GLY A 97 32.90 -21.36 10.85
CA GLY A 97 34.01 -20.97 11.72
C GLY A 97 35.21 -21.94 11.73
N TYR A 98 35.07 -23.13 11.13
CA TYR A 98 36.11 -24.13 10.98
C TYR A 98 36.67 -24.19 9.54
N GLY A 99 36.17 -23.35 8.64
CA GLY A 99 36.58 -23.31 7.24
C GLY A 99 35.85 -24.31 6.32
N ASN A 100 34.83 -25.01 6.80
CA ASN A 100 34.04 -25.93 5.98
C ASN A 100 33.03 -25.16 5.12
N VAL A 101 32.83 -25.63 3.90
CA VAL A 101 31.80 -25.08 2.99
C VAL A 101 30.41 -25.26 3.58
N ILE A 102 29.65 -24.17 3.65
CA ILE A 102 28.24 -24.20 4.01
C ILE A 102 27.43 -24.47 2.72
N SER A 103 26.62 -25.52 2.72
CA SER A 103 25.75 -25.83 1.59
C SER A 103 24.80 -24.67 1.32
N SER A 104 24.50 -24.41 0.03
CA SER A 104 23.47 -23.45 -0.39
C SER A 104 23.73 -21.98 -0.03
N LYS A 105 24.86 -21.63 0.60
CA LYS A 105 25.24 -20.25 0.95
C LYS A 105 26.49 -19.80 0.18
N TYR A 106 26.36 -18.66 -0.49
CA TYR A 106 27.38 -18.12 -1.39
C TYR A 106 27.70 -16.67 -1.03
N GLU A 107 28.85 -16.19 -1.50
CA GLU A 107 29.34 -14.83 -1.28
C GLU A 107 30.20 -14.36 -2.47
N LEU A 108 30.49 -13.05 -2.50
CA LEU A 108 31.36 -12.42 -3.49
C LEU A 108 32.59 -11.83 -2.79
N LEU A 109 33.76 -12.04 -3.38
CA LEU A 109 35.03 -11.48 -2.93
C LEU A 109 35.47 -10.39 -3.91
N LYS A 110 35.75 -9.18 -3.41
CA LYS A 110 36.28 -8.08 -4.22
C LYS A 110 37.23 -7.22 -3.39
N ASP A 111 38.43 -6.99 -3.89
CA ASP A 111 39.43 -6.10 -3.27
C ASP A 111 39.63 -6.35 -1.75
N ASN A 112 39.70 -7.63 -1.36
CA ASN A 112 39.77 -8.14 0.02
C ASN A 112 38.49 -7.97 0.88
N MET A 113 37.42 -7.42 0.33
CA MET A 113 36.10 -7.37 0.97
C MET A 113 35.26 -8.60 0.61
N VAL A 114 34.46 -9.03 1.57
CA VAL A 114 33.43 -10.07 1.39
C VAL A 114 32.06 -9.40 1.34
N PHE A 115 31.32 -9.63 0.26
CA PHE A 115 29.94 -9.20 0.09
C PHE A 115 28.98 -10.39 0.14
N ARG A 116 27.93 -10.25 0.94
CA ARG A 116 26.83 -11.20 1.05
C ARG A 116 25.52 -10.49 0.74
N GLY A 117 24.52 -11.26 0.32
CA GLY A 117 23.18 -10.68 0.24
C GLY A 117 22.57 -10.45 1.59
N ASP A 118 21.73 -9.42 1.62
CA ASP A 118 20.90 -9.08 2.76
C ASP A 118 19.49 -8.76 2.26
N THR A 119 18.50 -9.20 3.02
CA THR A 119 17.11 -8.83 2.85
C THR A 119 16.89 -7.45 3.46
N MET A 120 16.82 -6.42 2.60
CA MET A 120 16.76 -5.01 2.97
C MET A 120 15.74 -4.74 4.09
N THR A 121 14.51 -5.22 3.91
CA THR A 121 13.46 -5.19 4.93
C THR A 121 12.96 -6.59 5.23
N SER A 122 13.19 -7.08 6.45
CA SER A 122 12.86 -8.45 6.84
C SER A 122 11.36 -8.61 7.09
N ILE A 123 10.81 -9.74 6.66
CA ILE A 123 9.40 -10.07 6.87
C ILE A 123 9.12 -10.37 8.35
N TRP A 124 10.03 -11.07 9.03
CA TRP A 124 9.67 -11.84 10.23
C TRP A 124 9.17 -10.99 11.40
N THR A 125 9.95 -10.00 11.82
CA THR A 125 9.60 -9.14 12.96
C THR A 125 8.30 -8.39 12.70
N ILE A 126 8.13 -7.87 11.49
CA ILE A 126 6.95 -7.12 11.05
C ILE A 126 5.71 -8.02 11.02
N LEU A 127 5.81 -9.20 10.39
CA LEU A 127 4.71 -10.16 10.32
C LEU A 127 4.27 -10.61 11.73
N LYS A 128 5.23 -10.94 12.59
CA LYS A 128 4.95 -11.38 13.96
C LYS A 128 4.18 -10.32 14.76
N GLY A 129 4.60 -9.06 14.70
CA GLY A 129 3.88 -7.98 15.37
C GLY A 129 2.49 -7.73 14.77
N TYR A 130 2.36 -7.80 13.45
CA TYR A 130 1.06 -7.68 12.77
C TYR A 130 0.08 -8.79 13.15
N VAL A 131 0.55 -10.05 13.18
CA VAL A 131 -0.27 -11.21 13.58
C VAL A 131 -0.74 -11.05 15.03
N LYS A 132 0.12 -10.63 15.96
CA LYS A 132 -0.27 -10.37 17.36
C LYS A 132 -1.43 -9.39 17.47
N LEU A 133 -1.40 -8.30 16.70
CA LEU A 133 -2.49 -7.32 16.69
C LEU A 133 -3.76 -7.88 16.04
N LYS A 134 -3.64 -8.69 14.99
CA LYS A 134 -4.79 -9.28 14.29
C LYS A 134 -5.51 -10.34 15.10
N THR A 135 -4.79 -11.13 15.88
CA THR A 135 -5.36 -12.22 16.67
C THR A 135 -5.64 -11.84 18.12
N GLY A 136 -5.03 -10.75 18.61
CA GLY A 136 -5.03 -10.39 20.03
C GLY A 136 -4.13 -11.30 20.89
N ILE A 137 -3.41 -12.25 20.29
CA ILE A 137 -2.57 -13.21 20.99
C ILE A 137 -1.17 -12.60 21.17
N SER A 138 -0.79 -12.30 22.41
CA SER A 138 0.52 -11.71 22.71
C SER A 138 1.64 -12.72 22.95
N ARG A 139 1.28 -13.95 23.34
CA ARG A 139 2.19 -15.05 23.71
C ARG A 139 1.66 -16.38 23.18
N ILE A 140 2.57 -17.28 22.83
CA ILE A 140 2.28 -18.68 22.47
C ILE A 140 2.86 -19.59 23.56
N SER A 141 2.56 -20.89 23.47
CA SER A 141 3.13 -21.90 24.38
C SER A 141 4.66 -21.90 24.31
N GLU A 142 5.33 -22.23 25.41
CA GLU A 142 6.80 -22.28 25.49
C GLU A 142 7.41 -23.35 24.58
N ASN A 143 6.65 -24.43 24.32
CA ASN A 143 7.06 -25.53 23.44
C ASN A 143 6.64 -25.31 21.98
N ASP A 144 6.29 -24.08 21.62
CA ASP A 144 5.75 -23.73 20.31
C ASP A 144 6.54 -22.61 19.65
N THR A 145 6.49 -22.55 18.31
CA THR A 145 7.11 -21.47 17.53
C THR A 145 6.03 -20.64 16.86
N TRP A 146 6.36 -19.38 16.55
CA TRP A 146 5.40 -18.50 15.90
C TRP A 146 5.08 -18.98 14.48
N GLU A 147 6.04 -19.61 13.82
CA GLU A 147 5.92 -20.19 12.49
C GLU A 147 4.88 -21.33 12.49
N TRP A 148 5.03 -22.28 13.43
CA TRP A 148 4.09 -23.37 13.62
C TRP A 148 2.69 -22.88 14.03
N PHE A 149 2.63 -21.91 14.94
CA PHE A 149 1.39 -21.27 15.35
C PHE A 149 0.67 -20.61 14.15
N ILE A 150 1.38 -19.84 13.33
CA ILE A 150 0.80 -19.18 12.15
C ILE A 150 0.32 -20.20 11.12
N LEU A 151 1.02 -21.33 10.93
CA LEU A 151 0.56 -22.38 10.02
C LEU A 151 -0.76 -23.02 10.48
N ARG A 152 -0.88 -23.35 11.78
CA ARG A 152 -2.12 -23.87 12.37
C ARG A 152 -3.26 -22.86 12.24
N GLU A 153 -3.01 -21.61 12.59
CA GLU A 153 -4.00 -20.53 12.62
C GLU A 153 -4.16 -19.80 11.29
N SER A 154 -3.53 -20.28 10.21
CA SER A 154 -3.56 -19.65 8.87
C SER A 154 -4.97 -19.34 8.35
N ASN A 155 -5.98 -20.11 8.77
CA ASN A 155 -7.37 -19.88 8.41
C ASN A 155 -8.03 -18.71 9.15
N ASN A 156 -7.55 -18.41 10.36
CA ASN A 156 -8.09 -17.39 11.26
C ASN A 156 -7.35 -16.05 11.15
N ILE A 157 -6.12 -16.06 10.60
CA ILE A 157 -5.33 -14.85 10.38
C ILE A 157 -5.78 -14.16 9.09
N GLN A 158 -6.51 -13.05 9.24
CA GLN A 158 -6.93 -12.22 8.10
C GLN A 158 -5.87 -11.17 7.76
N LEU A 159 -5.10 -11.45 6.71
CA LEU A 159 -4.15 -10.50 6.15
C LEU A 159 -4.86 -9.41 5.34
N SER A 160 -4.26 -8.21 5.32
CA SER A 160 -4.64 -7.20 4.34
C SER A 160 -3.97 -7.50 3.00
N SER A 161 -4.46 -6.89 1.93
CA SER A 161 -3.82 -7.01 0.62
C SER A 161 -2.37 -6.51 0.63
N ASN A 162 -2.08 -5.44 1.38
CA ASN A 162 -0.70 -4.93 1.48
C ASN A 162 0.21 -5.89 2.24
N ALA A 163 -0.28 -6.49 3.33
CA ALA A 163 0.49 -7.50 4.07
C ALA A 163 0.79 -8.73 3.21
N GLY A 164 -0.21 -9.25 2.47
CA GLY A 164 0.01 -10.39 1.58
C GLY A 164 0.94 -10.09 0.42
N LEU A 165 0.89 -8.88 -0.15
CA LEU A 165 1.85 -8.44 -1.16
C LEU A 165 3.27 -8.29 -0.59
N PHE A 166 3.41 -7.87 0.66
CA PHE A 166 4.73 -7.80 1.31
C PHE A 166 5.35 -9.18 1.49
N LEU A 167 4.55 -10.21 1.80
CA LEU A 167 5.02 -11.59 1.88
C LEU A 167 5.48 -12.14 0.52
N GLU A 168 4.81 -11.72 -0.55
CA GLU A 168 5.16 -12.03 -1.94
C GLU A 168 6.49 -11.37 -2.33
N LEU A 169 6.61 -10.06 -2.07
CA LEU A 169 7.75 -9.25 -2.49
C LEU A 169 9.00 -9.39 -1.59
N GLY A 170 8.85 -9.83 -0.34
CA GLY A 170 9.92 -9.74 0.65
C GLY A 170 11.15 -10.61 0.38
N HIS A 171 11.07 -11.62 -0.50
CA HIS A 171 12.23 -12.37 -0.98
C HIS A 171 12.35 -12.31 -2.51
N THR A 172 12.22 -11.10 -3.06
CA THR A 172 12.41 -10.81 -4.48
C THR A 172 13.65 -9.94 -4.69
N LEU A 173 14.15 -9.87 -5.93
CA LEU A 173 15.31 -9.05 -6.30
C LEU A 173 15.24 -7.60 -5.78
N GLY A 174 14.04 -7.01 -5.76
CA GLY A 174 13.85 -5.64 -5.30
C GLY A 174 14.17 -5.43 -3.81
N ASN A 175 14.09 -6.47 -2.98
CA ASN A 175 14.34 -6.43 -1.54
C ASN A 175 15.71 -7.00 -1.15
N PHE A 176 16.55 -7.40 -2.11
CA PHE A 176 17.90 -7.88 -1.85
C PHE A 176 18.96 -6.86 -2.23
N ILE A 177 20.02 -6.76 -1.43
CA ILE A 177 21.17 -5.91 -1.70
C ILE A 177 22.45 -6.59 -1.22
N PRO A 178 23.56 -6.51 -1.98
CA PRO A 178 24.87 -6.92 -1.48
C PRO A 178 25.37 -5.94 -0.42
N VAL A 179 25.82 -6.47 0.71
CA VAL A 179 26.36 -5.71 1.85
C VAL A 179 27.65 -6.37 2.35
N PRO A 180 28.55 -5.60 3.01
CA PRO A 180 29.78 -6.16 3.54
C PRO A 180 29.55 -7.09 4.74
N LEU A 181 30.54 -7.92 5.04
CA LEU A 181 30.52 -8.84 6.18
C LEU A 181 30.23 -8.10 7.50
N GLY A 182 29.33 -8.67 8.31
CA GLY A 182 28.90 -8.13 9.61
C GLY A 182 27.72 -7.16 9.52
N PHE A 183 27.44 -6.59 8.35
CA PHE A 183 26.43 -5.53 8.18
C PHE A 183 25.01 -5.97 8.59
N ASN A 184 24.54 -7.13 8.10
CA ASN A 184 23.19 -7.63 8.37
C ASN A 184 22.95 -7.83 9.89
N VAL A 185 23.82 -8.59 10.55
CA VAL A 185 23.72 -8.81 12.00
C VAL A 185 23.85 -7.49 12.77
N GLY A 186 24.77 -6.63 12.35
CA GLY A 186 25.05 -5.38 13.05
C GLY A 186 23.88 -4.39 13.00
N ARG A 187 23.22 -4.23 11.85
CA ARG A 187 22.10 -3.28 11.70
C ARG A 187 20.81 -3.75 12.34
N SER A 188 20.70 -5.04 12.64
CA SER A 188 19.41 -5.67 12.95
C SER A 188 18.80 -5.24 14.28
N ASN A 189 19.62 -5.02 15.30
CA ASN A 189 19.18 -4.79 16.69
C ASN A 189 18.11 -5.81 17.14
N PHE A 190 18.47 -7.10 17.08
CA PHE A 190 17.56 -8.22 17.39
C PHE A 190 16.26 -8.17 16.55
N GLY A 191 16.37 -7.79 15.29
CA GLY A 191 15.29 -7.67 14.34
C GLY A 191 14.47 -6.38 14.43
N LYS A 192 14.70 -5.52 15.44
CA LYS A 192 13.93 -4.28 15.64
C LYS A 192 14.21 -3.25 14.56
N TRP A 193 15.43 -3.22 14.02
CA TRP A 193 15.87 -2.24 13.04
C TRP A 193 15.99 -2.85 11.62
N ASP A 194 15.44 -4.04 11.38
CA ASP A 194 15.42 -4.75 10.09
C ASP A 194 14.49 -4.09 9.04
N SER A 195 14.52 -2.76 8.96
CA SER A 195 13.82 -1.95 7.99
C SER A 195 14.81 -1.10 7.22
N TRP A 196 14.71 -1.12 5.89
CA TRP A 196 15.73 -0.49 5.07
C TRP A 196 15.72 1.02 5.17
N ASP A 197 14.57 1.66 5.41
CA ASP A 197 14.51 3.11 5.60
C ASP A 197 15.32 3.58 6.81
N LEU A 198 15.29 2.86 7.92
CA LEU A 198 16.10 3.13 9.11
C LEU A 198 17.60 3.04 8.80
N THR A 199 17.99 1.97 8.10
CA THR A 199 19.37 1.73 7.67
C THR A 199 19.83 2.83 6.71
N LEU A 200 19.03 3.10 5.69
CA LEU A 200 19.29 4.06 4.63
C LEU A 200 19.37 5.49 5.17
N PHE A 201 18.59 5.83 6.21
CA PHE A 201 18.67 7.12 6.89
C PHE A 201 20.00 7.32 7.62
N GLN A 202 20.58 6.29 8.24
CA GLN A 202 21.92 6.41 8.85
C GLN A 202 23.02 6.53 7.78
N ILE A 203 22.90 5.80 6.67
CA ILE A 203 23.84 5.93 5.54
C ILE A 203 23.75 7.34 4.94
N TYR A 204 22.54 7.88 4.74
CA TYR A 204 22.34 9.25 4.27
C TYR A 204 22.98 10.29 5.18
N LYS A 205 22.85 10.12 6.51
CA LYS A 205 23.53 10.97 7.49
C LYS A 205 25.04 10.87 7.37
N TRP A 206 25.59 9.66 7.26
CA TRP A 206 27.02 9.47 7.07
C TRP A 206 27.55 10.22 5.84
N TYR A 207 26.87 10.15 4.69
CA TYR A 207 27.26 10.95 3.52
C TYR A 207 27.11 12.46 3.74
N SER A 208 26.10 12.90 4.48
CA SER A 208 25.89 14.32 4.78
C SER A 208 27.01 14.87 5.66
N ASP A 209 27.39 14.12 6.69
CA ASP A 209 28.45 14.46 7.65
C ASP A 209 29.84 14.37 7.02
N ASN A 210 30.00 13.59 5.94
CA ASN A 210 31.26 13.39 5.21
C ASN A 210 31.21 13.99 3.80
N SER A 211 30.37 15.01 3.56
CA SER A 211 30.20 15.64 2.25
C SER A 211 31.40 16.49 1.81
N GLN A 212 32.28 16.85 2.75
CA GLN A 212 33.54 17.55 2.50
C GLN A 212 34.69 16.56 2.65
N GLU A 213 35.74 16.71 1.83
CA GLU A 213 36.96 15.93 1.98
C GLU A 213 37.62 16.30 3.31
N ASN A 214 37.65 15.35 4.23
CA ASN A 214 38.31 15.45 5.53
C ASN A 214 39.35 14.34 5.65
N GLU A 215 40.37 14.57 6.47
CA GLU A 215 41.41 13.56 6.76
C GLU A 215 40.82 12.30 7.43
N TYR A 216 39.70 12.45 8.14
CA TYR A 216 39.01 11.37 8.87
C TYR A 216 37.52 11.36 8.56
N TYR A 217 36.95 10.15 8.48
CA TYR A 217 35.50 9.98 8.36
C TYR A 217 34.80 10.13 9.72
N ASN A 218 33.71 10.90 9.74
CA ASN A 218 32.77 10.93 10.85
C ASN A 218 31.85 9.69 10.78
N ASN A 219 32.10 8.70 11.63
CA ASN A 219 31.35 7.45 11.66
C ASN A 219 30.20 7.41 12.66
N GLN A 220 29.83 8.54 13.29
CA GLN A 220 28.82 8.54 14.37
C GLN A 220 27.48 7.92 13.95
N ALA A 221 27.04 8.16 12.70
CA ALA A 221 25.82 7.55 12.16
C ALA A 221 25.93 6.02 12.02
N LEU A 222 27.09 5.51 11.61
CA LEU A 222 27.34 4.06 11.50
C LEU A 222 27.49 3.41 12.88
N GLU A 223 28.17 4.07 13.82
CA GLU A 223 28.27 3.61 15.21
C GLU A 223 26.89 3.48 15.86
N ARG A 224 25.97 4.40 15.55
CA ARG A 224 24.58 4.33 15.98
C ARG A 224 23.85 3.16 15.33
N LEU A 225 23.99 2.97 14.02
CA LEU A 225 23.37 1.85 13.29
C LEU A 225 23.81 0.49 13.85
N PHE A 226 25.09 0.35 14.19
CA PHE A 226 25.70 -0.90 14.65
C PHE A 226 25.89 -0.98 16.17
N THR A 227 25.14 -0.18 16.95
CA THR A 227 25.35 -0.09 18.40
C THR A 227 25.26 -1.43 19.13
N ASN A 228 24.42 -2.36 18.65
CA ASN A 228 24.21 -3.66 19.28
C ASN A 228 25.04 -4.80 18.66
N ASP A 229 25.95 -4.48 17.74
CA ASP A 229 26.85 -5.47 17.17
C ASP A 229 27.97 -5.83 18.15
N ARG A 230 28.23 -7.14 18.30
CA ARG A 230 29.38 -7.64 19.07
C ARG A 230 30.71 -7.24 18.42
N ASN A 231 30.73 -7.14 17.09
CA ASN A 231 31.91 -6.80 16.29
C ASN A 231 31.81 -5.38 15.71
N LYS A 232 31.18 -4.46 16.45
CA LYS A 232 30.84 -3.10 15.99
C LYS A 232 31.98 -2.40 15.25
N GLN A 233 33.20 -2.41 15.78
CA GLN A 233 34.32 -1.70 15.17
C GLN A 233 34.65 -2.21 13.77
N SER A 234 34.77 -3.53 13.58
CA SER A 234 35.02 -4.09 12.25
C SER A 234 33.85 -3.87 11.30
N THR A 235 32.61 -3.93 11.80
CA THR A 235 31.41 -3.70 10.97
C THR A 235 31.32 -2.25 10.52
N VAL A 236 31.64 -1.28 11.39
CA VAL A 236 31.74 0.15 11.04
C VAL A 236 32.80 0.35 9.97
N LEU A 237 34.00 -0.23 10.13
CA LEU A 237 35.09 -0.08 9.16
C LEU A 237 34.74 -0.70 7.80
N ASN A 238 34.22 -1.93 7.79
CA ASN A 238 33.79 -2.60 6.55
C ASN A 238 32.67 -1.81 5.85
N CYS A 239 31.72 -1.25 6.61
CA CYS A 239 30.67 -0.42 6.05
C CYS A 239 31.21 0.91 5.51
N GLN A 240 32.11 1.57 6.24
CA GLN A 240 32.76 2.81 5.79
C GLN A 240 33.52 2.57 4.48
N GLU A 241 34.30 1.50 4.40
CA GLU A 241 35.05 1.12 3.19
C GLU A 241 34.08 0.90 2.02
N TRP A 242 33.01 0.13 2.23
CA TRP A 242 31.96 -0.05 1.21
C TRP A 242 31.33 1.26 0.76
N LEU A 243 30.93 2.14 1.69
CA LEU A 243 30.32 3.42 1.35
C LEU A 243 31.30 4.35 0.62
N SER A 244 32.59 4.33 0.98
CA SER A 244 33.63 5.13 0.32
C SER A 244 33.88 4.75 -1.14
N THR A 245 33.47 3.54 -1.57
CA THR A 245 33.51 3.16 -2.98
C THR A 245 32.56 4.00 -3.84
N PHE A 246 31.49 4.55 -3.26
CA PHE A 246 30.55 5.45 -3.92
C PHE A 246 30.86 6.88 -3.51
N ARG A 247 31.33 7.69 -4.46
CA ARG A 247 31.84 9.05 -4.21
C ARG A 247 30.85 9.97 -3.49
N THR A 248 29.56 9.82 -3.79
CA THR A 248 28.50 10.66 -3.24
C THR A 248 27.27 9.84 -2.86
N TRP A 249 26.41 10.42 -2.03
CA TRP A 249 25.08 9.87 -1.73
C TRP A 249 24.28 9.54 -3.00
N ASN A 250 24.32 10.42 -4.01
CA ASN A 250 23.60 10.21 -5.26
C ASN A 250 24.16 9.03 -6.05
N ASP A 251 25.48 8.85 -6.05
CA ASP A 251 26.12 7.68 -6.67
C ASP A 251 25.75 6.41 -5.92
N PHE A 252 25.78 6.41 -4.59
CA PHE A 252 25.33 5.29 -3.77
C PHE A 252 23.89 4.88 -4.10
N VAL A 253 22.97 5.84 -4.14
CA VAL A 253 21.56 5.58 -4.48
C VAL A 253 21.43 5.05 -5.90
N LYS A 254 22.13 5.66 -6.86
CA LYS A 254 22.02 5.32 -8.28
C LYS A 254 22.60 3.95 -8.59
N GLU A 255 23.79 3.66 -8.10
CA GLU A 255 24.53 2.42 -8.37
C GLU A 255 23.95 1.22 -7.63
N ASN A 256 23.19 1.44 -6.54
CA ASN A 256 22.48 0.39 -5.82
C ASN A 256 20.97 0.30 -6.14
N TYR A 257 20.52 1.10 -7.13
CA TYR A 257 19.14 1.12 -7.61
C TYR A 257 18.09 1.50 -6.54
N LEU A 258 18.43 2.41 -5.63
CA LEU A 258 17.63 2.80 -4.45
C LEU A 258 16.72 4.01 -4.68
N GLN A 259 16.53 4.45 -5.93
CA GLN A 259 15.75 5.66 -6.27
C GLN A 259 14.30 5.60 -5.75
N SER A 260 13.71 4.41 -5.65
CA SER A 260 12.36 4.24 -5.11
C SER A 260 12.28 4.44 -3.59
N PHE A 261 13.40 4.34 -2.87
CA PHE A 261 13.51 4.47 -1.42
C PHE A 261 13.78 5.90 -0.94
N VAL A 262 14.01 6.84 -1.86
CA VAL A 262 14.23 8.26 -1.54
C VAL A 262 13.07 9.12 -2.05
N ASP A 263 12.83 10.24 -1.38
CA ASP A 263 11.86 11.23 -1.80
C ASP A 263 12.40 12.11 -2.94
N ARG A 264 11.62 13.12 -3.34
CA ARG A 264 11.99 14.02 -4.44
C ARG A 264 13.22 14.88 -4.14
N ASN A 265 13.57 15.06 -2.88
CA ASN A 265 14.73 15.80 -2.41
C ASN A 265 15.94 14.88 -2.20
N GLY A 266 15.82 13.58 -2.50
CA GLY A 266 16.86 12.59 -2.27
C GLY A 266 16.98 12.15 -0.82
N VAL A 267 16.03 12.49 0.05
CA VAL A 267 16.02 12.07 1.46
C VAL A 267 15.36 10.70 1.58
N PRO A 268 15.89 9.75 2.37
CA PRO A 268 15.25 8.45 2.59
C PRO A 268 13.80 8.57 3.06
N LYS A 269 12.90 7.83 2.41
CA LYS A 269 11.49 7.77 2.80
C LYS A 269 11.35 6.99 4.11
N GLN A 270 10.54 7.48 5.02
CA GLN A 270 10.06 6.68 6.15
C GLN A 270 8.95 5.73 5.68
N PHE A 271 8.93 4.49 6.18
CA PHE A 271 7.88 3.54 5.78
C PHE A 271 6.55 3.80 6.47
N PHE A 272 6.56 4.44 7.64
CA PHE A 272 5.38 5.03 8.28
C PHE A 272 5.76 6.28 9.06
N LYS A 273 4.75 7.04 9.50
CA LYS A 273 5.00 8.31 10.20
C LYS A 273 5.87 8.12 11.45
N ASN A 274 6.92 8.93 11.58
CA ASN A 274 7.86 8.92 12.70
C ASN A 274 8.69 7.62 12.84
N HIS A 275 8.78 6.82 11.78
CA HIS A 275 9.62 5.63 11.77
C HIS A 275 11.10 6.01 11.94
N THR A 276 11.66 5.65 13.08
CA THR A 276 13.02 6.03 13.54
C THR A 276 13.66 4.89 14.34
N LEU A 277 14.94 4.98 14.68
CA LEU A 277 15.59 3.95 15.51
C LEU A 277 14.97 3.85 16.92
N GLU A 278 14.42 4.97 17.43
CA GLU A 278 13.70 5.06 18.71
C GLU A 278 12.25 4.56 18.61
N TYR A 279 11.65 4.64 17.44
CA TYR A 279 10.31 4.13 17.13
C TYR A 279 10.36 3.21 15.89
N PRO A 280 10.98 2.02 16.02
CA PRO A 280 11.45 1.28 14.85
C PRO A 280 10.47 0.25 14.30
N GLN A 281 9.37 0.00 15.00
CA GLN A 281 8.38 -1.01 14.65
C GLN A 281 6.98 -0.37 14.71
N PRO A 282 6.08 -0.68 13.75
CA PRO A 282 4.69 -0.29 13.83
C PRO A 282 4.04 -0.83 15.12
N GLN A 283 3.20 -0.04 15.77
CA GLN A 283 2.48 -0.43 17.00
C GLN A 283 0.97 -0.57 16.78
N THR A 284 0.44 -0.02 15.69
CA THR A 284 -0.99 -0.07 15.34
C THR A 284 -1.21 -0.72 13.97
N LEU A 285 -2.40 -1.28 13.75
CA LEU A 285 -2.78 -1.82 12.43
C LEU A 285 -2.69 -0.76 11.31
N GLN A 286 -2.96 0.50 11.63
CA GLN A 286 -2.84 1.60 10.67
C GLN A 286 -1.39 1.86 10.26
N GLU A 287 -0.46 1.88 11.22
CA GLU A 287 0.97 2.02 10.93
C GLU A 287 1.49 0.81 10.14
N TYR A 288 1.03 -0.41 10.46
CA TYR A 288 1.36 -1.59 9.66
C TYR A 288 0.88 -1.45 8.21
N GLU A 289 -0.34 -0.96 7.97
CA GLU A 289 -0.84 -0.73 6.62
C GLU A 289 -0.04 0.34 5.86
N GLU A 290 0.38 1.40 6.55
CA GLU A 290 1.25 2.41 5.97
C GLU A 290 2.63 1.84 5.63
N PHE A 291 3.23 1.10 6.56
CA PHE A 291 4.50 0.39 6.38
C PHE A 291 4.44 -0.52 5.15
N PHE A 292 3.47 -1.45 5.10
CA PHE A 292 3.34 -2.40 4.01
C PHE A 292 3.15 -1.71 2.67
N ARG A 293 2.29 -0.68 2.61
CA ARG A 293 2.07 0.07 1.37
C ARG A 293 3.38 0.70 0.88
N THR A 294 4.09 1.42 1.74
CA THR A 294 5.30 2.16 1.37
C THR A 294 6.42 1.21 0.96
N VAL A 295 6.68 0.16 1.75
CA VAL A 295 7.77 -0.79 1.46
C VAL A 295 7.49 -1.59 0.18
N ASN A 296 6.25 -2.02 -0.06
CA ASN A 296 5.87 -2.74 -1.27
C ASN A 296 6.12 -1.90 -2.53
N GLU A 297 5.75 -0.61 -2.50
CA GLU A 297 6.03 0.32 -3.59
C GLU A 297 7.54 0.45 -3.84
N CYS A 298 8.33 0.58 -2.76
CA CYS A 298 9.78 0.71 -2.88
C CYS A 298 10.42 -0.54 -3.49
N ILE A 299 10.09 -1.74 -2.97
CA ILE A 299 10.60 -3.03 -3.43
C ILE A 299 10.20 -3.28 -4.89
N ALA A 300 8.92 -3.12 -5.23
CA ALA A 300 8.42 -3.42 -6.57
C ALA A 300 9.06 -2.52 -7.64
N GLU A 301 9.17 -1.22 -7.38
CA GLU A 301 9.78 -0.28 -8.34
C GLU A 301 11.29 -0.48 -8.47
N ARG A 302 11.99 -0.81 -7.37
CA ARG A 302 13.40 -1.20 -7.42
C ARG A 302 13.62 -2.48 -8.22
N GLY A 303 12.81 -3.51 -7.98
CA GLY A 303 12.86 -4.78 -8.72
C GLY A 303 12.67 -4.56 -10.22
N LYS A 304 11.69 -3.75 -10.64
CA LYS A 304 11.47 -3.41 -12.06
C LYS A 304 12.67 -2.69 -12.68
N MET A 305 13.35 -1.85 -11.92
CA MET A 305 14.55 -1.16 -12.40
C MET A 305 15.73 -2.12 -12.58
N ILE A 306 15.95 -3.03 -11.63
CA ILE A 306 16.97 -4.09 -11.74
C ILE A 306 16.70 -4.97 -12.97
N ILE A 307 15.45 -5.36 -13.20
CA ILE A 307 15.08 -6.15 -14.38
C ILE A 307 15.39 -5.42 -15.68
N LYS A 308 15.09 -4.12 -15.78
CA LYS A 308 15.44 -3.32 -16.97
C LYS A 308 16.95 -3.27 -17.21
N VAL A 309 17.74 -3.19 -16.14
CA VAL A 309 19.21 -3.21 -16.25
C VAL A 309 19.68 -4.56 -16.76
N LEU A 310 19.14 -5.66 -16.23
CA LEU A 310 19.48 -7.01 -16.69
C LEU A 310 19.10 -7.22 -18.16
N GLU A 311 17.92 -6.73 -18.59
CA GLU A 311 17.49 -6.75 -19.99
C GLU A 311 18.46 -5.95 -20.89
N GLN A 312 18.87 -4.75 -20.47
CA GLN A 312 19.85 -3.93 -21.19
C GLN A 312 21.23 -4.58 -21.30
N LYS A 313 21.60 -5.40 -20.32
CA LYS A 313 22.84 -6.21 -20.33
C LYS A 313 22.71 -7.50 -21.14
N GLY A 314 21.55 -7.76 -21.76
CA GLY A 314 21.32 -8.91 -22.64
C GLY A 314 20.94 -10.21 -21.93
N TYR A 315 20.55 -10.16 -20.64
CA TYR A 315 20.03 -11.32 -19.95
C TYR A 315 18.57 -11.57 -20.34
N GLU A 316 18.19 -12.84 -20.50
CA GLU A 316 16.81 -13.23 -20.77
C GLU A 316 15.92 -12.91 -19.57
N VAL A 317 14.95 -12.03 -19.79
CA VAL A 317 13.97 -11.59 -18.79
C VAL A 317 12.61 -12.19 -19.13
N GLU A 318 12.00 -12.85 -18.16
CA GLU A 318 10.64 -13.37 -18.31
C GLU A 318 9.65 -12.21 -18.16
N LYS A 319 8.83 -11.99 -19.18
CA LYS A 319 7.69 -11.07 -19.07
C LYS A 319 6.64 -11.76 -18.22
N GLY A 320 6.63 -11.47 -16.92
CA GLY A 320 5.62 -11.99 -16.01
C GLY A 320 4.21 -11.78 -16.56
N GLU A 321 3.32 -12.74 -16.32
CA GLU A 321 1.89 -12.56 -16.58
C GLU A 321 1.43 -11.31 -15.83
N GLN A 322 1.02 -10.28 -16.56
CA GLN A 322 0.34 -9.14 -15.95
C GLN A 322 -0.98 -9.67 -15.39
N ASN A 323 -0.99 -10.07 -14.13
CA ASN A 323 -2.22 -10.35 -13.40
C ASN A 323 -3.03 -9.04 -13.35
N GLU A 324 -3.94 -8.86 -14.30
CA GLU A 324 -4.86 -7.72 -14.39
C GLU A 324 -5.65 -7.52 -13.08
N ASN A 325 -5.76 -8.56 -12.25
CA ASN A 325 -6.36 -8.48 -10.92
C ASN A 325 -5.58 -7.63 -9.92
N TYR A 326 -4.24 -7.57 -9.99
CA TYR A 326 -3.45 -6.67 -9.11
C TYR A 326 -3.44 -5.22 -9.60
N GLN A 327 -3.63 -4.98 -10.91
CA GLN A 327 -3.87 -3.63 -11.42
C GLN A 327 -5.27 -3.09 -11.05
N SER A 328 -6.25 -3.95 -10.78
CA SER A 328 -7.59 -3.51 -10.35
C SER A 328 -7.56 -2.71 -9.04
N THR A 329 -6.60 -2.99 -8.15
CA THR A 329 -6.35 -2.23 -6.92
C THR A 329 -5.57 -0.94 -7.17
N ARG A 330 -4.82 -0.85 -8.28
CA ARG A 330 -4.06 0.35 -8.69
C ARG A 330 -4.94 1.41 -9.35
N ILE A 331 -6.10 1.03 -9.90
CA ILE A 331 -7.00 1.97 -10.61
C ILE A 331 -7.94 2.73 -9.65
N ASN A 332 -8.20 2.24 -8.43
CA ASN A 332 -9.15 2.91 -7.52
C ASN A 332 -8.56 3.94 -6.54
N ARG A 333 -7.28 4.31 -6.64
CA ARG A 333 -6.70 5.40 -5.83
C ARG A 333 -5.68 6.27 -6.58
N LYS A 334 -5.97 6.64 -7.83
CA LYS A 334 -5.41 7.90 -8.35
C LYS A 334 -6.19 9.06 -7.75
N LEU A 335 -5.65 9.64 -6.68
CA LEU A 335 -5.92 11.04 -6.37
C LEU A 335 -5.49 11.84 -7.61
N ILE A 336 -6.49 12.35 -8.32
CA ILE A 336 -6.32 13.21 -9.49
C ILE A 336 -5.87 14.59 -8.99
N PHE A 337 -4.67 15.00 -9.34
CA PHE A 337 -4.35 16.39 -9.62
C PHE A 337 -3.70 16.43 -11.02
N PRO A 338 -4.34 17.02 -12.05
CA PRO A 338 -3.93 16.83 -13.44
C PRO A 338 -3.32 18.11 -14.01
N PHE A 339 -2.12 18.09 -14.58
CA PHE A 339 -1.75 19.03 -15.66
C PHE A 339 -0.63 18.47 -16.55
N SER A 340 -0.84 17.29 -17.14
CA SER A 340 -0.10 16.92 -18.37
C SER A 340 -0.87 15.84 -19.13
N ASN A 341 -1.32 16.17 -20.34
CA ASN A 341 -1.96 15.31 -21.34
C ASN A 341 -3.50 15.21 -21.35
N ILE A 342 -4.15 16.38 -21.38
CA ILE A 342 -5.60 16.52 -21.67
C ILE A 342 -5.98 15.89 -23.04
N LYS A 343 -5.10 15.97 -24.04
CA LYS A 343 -5.42 15.55 -25.42
C LYS A 343 -5.67 14.04 -25.57
N LYS A 344 -4.80 13.19 -24.99
CA LYS A 344 -4.98 11.73 -25.00
C LYS A 344 -6.19 11.27 -24.19
N GLY A 345 -6.52 11.99 -23.11
CA GLY A 345 -7.73 11.72 -22.32
C GLY A 345 -9.01 11.99 -23.10
N VAL A 346 -9.04 13.09 -23.87
CA VAL A 346 -10.20 13.45 -24.71
C VAL A 346 -10.44 12.43 -25.82
N ASP A 347 -9.38 11.97 -26.49
CA ASP A 347 -9.53 11.00 -27.59
C ASP A 347 -10.01 9.63 -27.08
N THR A 348 -9.55 9.21 -25.91
CA THR A 348 -9.97 7.95 -25.27
C THR A 348 -11.45 8.00 -24.83
N VAL A 349 -11.88 9.12 -24.25
CA VAL A 349 -13.28 9.35 -23.86
C VAL A 349 -14.18 9.39 -25.11
N LYS A 350 -13.72 10.01 -26.19
CA LYS A 350 -14.46 10.08 -27.47
C LYS A 350 -14.66 8.68 -28.08
N ASP A 351 -13.66 7.81 -27.98
CA ASP A 351 -13.74 6.43 -28.49
C ASP A 351 -14.64 5.53 -27.62
N GLU A 352 -14.64 5.73 -26.29
CA GLU A 352 -15.57 5.05 -25.38
C GLU A 352 -17.02 5.53 -25.53
N MET A 353 -17.24 6.83 -25.74
CA MET A 353 -18.56 7.41 -26.01
C MET A 353 -19.18 6.85 -27.30
N ASN A 354 -18.38 6.56 -28.32
CA ASN A 354 -18.83 5.93 -29.55
C ASN A 354 -19.25 4.45 -29.37
N LYS A 355 -18.60 3.72 -28.45
CA LYS A 355 -18.86 2.28 -28.21
C LYS A 355 -19.98 2.01 -27.19
N ARG A 356 -20.18 2.90 -26.19
CA ARG A 356 -21.21 2.76 -25.13
C ARG A 356 -21.81 4.11 -24.71
N SER A 357 -22.49 4.77 -25.65
CA SER A 357 -22.98 6.14 -25.52
C SER A 357 -23.74 6.46 -24.22
N LEU A 358 -24.64 5.58 -23.75
CA LEU A 358 -25.42 5.81 -22.52
C LEU A 358 -24.58 5.74 -21.23
N GLN A 359 -23.58 4.86 -21.16
CA GLN A 359 -22.66 4.80 -20.01
C GLN A 359 -21.74 6.01 -20.00
N GLY A 360 -21.23 6.41 -21.17
CA GLY A 360 -20.43 7.63 -21.32
C GLY A 360 -21.17 8.88 -20.85
N ILE A 361 -22.42 9.04 -21.28
CA ILE A 361 -23.28 10.16 -20.85
C ILE A 361 -23.47 10.15 -19.33
N SER A 362 -23.74 9.00 -18.71
CA SER A 362 -23.87 8.93 -17.25
C SER A 362 -22.60 9.35 -16.51
N TYR A 363 -21.43 8.94 -17.00
CA TYR A 363 -20.16 9.34 -16.38
C TYR A 363 -19.91 10.84 -16.54
N CYS A 364 -20.21 11.41 -17.70
CA CYS A 364 -20.12 12.86 -17.92
C CYS A 364 -21.02 13.65 -16.97
N VAL A 365 -22.29 13.23 -16.81
CA VAL A 365 -23.23 13.88 -15.88
C VAL A 365 -22.77 13.73 -14.43
N GLY A 366 -22.26 12.56 -14.04
CA GLY A 366 -21.70 12.33 -12.71
C GLY A 366 -20.46 13.18 -12.42
N TYR A 367 -19.59 13.40 -13.42
CA TYR A 367 -18.42 14.26 -13.29
C TYR A 367 -18.82 15.74 -13.16
N LEU A 368 -19.78 16.18 -13.99
CA LEU A 368 -20.34 17.53 -13.92
C LEU A 368 -20.94 17.83 -12.55
N MET A 369 -21.68 16.87 -11.97
CA MET A 369 -22.24 16.97 -10.62
C MET A 369 -21.14 17.21 -9.56
N ARG A 370 -20.01 16.51 -9.64
CA ARG A 370 -18.87 16.70 -8.71
C ARG A 370 -18.23 18.07 -8.88
N CYS A 371 -18.04 18.54 -10.11
CA CYS A 371 -17.50 19.88 -10.38
C CYS A 371 -18.42 20.97 -9.81
N ILE A 372 -19.73 20.86 -10.05
CA ILE A 372 -20.73 21.78 -9.51
C ILE A 372 -20.69 21.76 -7.97
N GLY A 373 -20.66 20.58 -7.35
CA GLY A 373 -20.56 20.43 -5.90
C GLY A 373 -19.32 21.12 -5.29
N ILE A 374 -18.15 20.97 -5.93
CA ILE A 374 -16.90 21.62 -5.49
C ILE A 374 -16.98 23.14 -5.65
N ILE A 375 -17.49 23.64 -6.78
CA ILE A 375 -17.63 25.07 -7.06
C ILE A 375 -18.55 25.72 -6.01
N PHE A 376 -19.72 25.13 -5.76
CA PHE A 376 -20.66 25.67 -4.77
C PHE A 376 -20.09 25.57 -3.35
N SER A 377 -19.47 24.46 -2.98
CA SER A 377 -18.83 24.32 -1.65
C SER A 377 -17.75 25.38 -1.44
N SER A 378 -16.93 25.64 -2.47
CA SER A 378 -15.88 26.67 -2.43
C SER A 378 -16.48 28.08 -2.35
N TYR A 379 -17.50 28.38 -3.15
CA TYR A 379 -18.22 29.66 -3.10
C TYR A 379 -18.82 29.92 -1.71
N TYR A 380 -19.48 28.93 -1.10
CA TYR A 380 -20.05 29.06 0.23
C TYR A 380 -18.99 29.17 1.33
N TYR A 381 -17.87 28.45 1.21
CA TYR A 381 -16.75 28.57 2.12
C TYR A 381 -16.11 29.97 2.05
N ILE A 382 -15.95 30.53 0.85
CA ILE A 382 -15.48 31.90 0.65
C ILE A 382 -16.47 32.91 1.26
N GLN A 383 -17.78 32.73 1.05
CA GLN A 383 -18.81 33.57 1.68
C GLN A 383 -18.79 33.48 3.20
N PHE A 384 -18.54 32.29 3.77
CA PHE A 384 -18.35 32.10 5.20
C PHE A 384 -17.13 32.88 5.70
N LEU A 385 -15.99 32.77 5.03
CA LEU A 385 -14.78 33.52 5.38
C LEU A 385 -14.99 35.04 5.28
N ILE A 386 -15.72 35.52 4.27
CA ILE A 386 -16.04 36.95 4.10
C ILE A 386 -16.97 37.45 5.21
N LYS A 387 -17.97 36.66 5.63
CA LYS A 387 -18.95 37.08 6.67
C LYS A 387 -18.46 36.94 8.11
N VAL A 388 -17.64 35.92 8.40
CA VAL A 388 -17.15 35.64 9.77
C VAL A 388 -15.76 36.24 10.00
N GLY A 389 -14.98 36.44 8.93
CA GLY A 389 -13.54 36.68 9.03
C GLY A 389 -13.07 38.12 9.15
N TYR A 390 -13.94 39.14 9.29
CA TYR A 390 -13.41 40.52 9.30
C TYR A 390 -14.02 41.57 10.24
N ASN A 391 -15.00 41.27 11.09
CA ASN A 391 -15.34 42.09 12.29
C ASN A 391 -16.63 41.57 12.94
N ALA A 392 -16.53 40.74 13.98
CA ALA A 392 -17.56 40.63 15.00
C ALA A 392 -16.93 40.11 16.30
N PRO A 393 -17.03 40.83 17.42
CA PRO A 393 -16.68 40.30 18.73
C PRO A 393 -17.56 39.08 19.01
N PHE A 394 -16.99 38.09 19.68
CA PHE A 394 -17.66 36.90 20.16
C PHE A 394 -18.77 37.27 21.17
N GLU A 395 -19.94 37.67 20.70
CA GLU A 395 -21.18 37.57 21.47
C GLU A 395 -21.89 36.28 21.04
N ARG A 396 -21.73 35.26 21.89
CA ARG A 396 -22.44 33.99 21.81
C ARG A 396 -23.90 34.23 22.20
N GLU A 397 -24.70 34.73 21.29
CA GLU A 397 -26.16 34.58 21.34
C GLU A 397 -26.71 34.89 19.94
N ASN A 398 -27.47 33.95 19.36
CA ASN A 398 -28.05 33.99 18.01
C ASN A 398 -27.14 33.72 16.81
N ILE A 399 -26.29 32.69 16.86
CA ILE A 399 -25.81 32.09 15.60
C ILE A 399 -26.86 31.10 15.07
N ASN A 400 -27.91 31.64 14.45
CA ASN A 400 -28.68 30.90 13.44
C ASN A 400 -27.73 30.64 12.25
N TYR A 401 -26.87 29.63 12.40
CA TYR A 401 -25.90 29.21 11.41
C TYR A 401 -26.64 28.73 10.16
N MET A 402 -26.71 29.62 9.18
CA MET A 402 -27.20 29.43 7.81
C MET A 402 -28.67 29.02 7.67
N PRO A 403 -29.51 29.77 6.92
CA PRO A 403 -30.83 29.27 6.57
C PRO A 403 -30.66 28.06 5.64
N MET A 404 -30.96 26.86 6.16
CA MET A 404 -31.11 25.61 5.40
C MET A 404 -31.89 25.81 4.08
N GLY A 405 -32.83 26.75 4.05
CA GLY A 405 -33.61 27.09 2.84
C GLY A 405 -32.79 27.54 1.61
N ARG A 406 -31.54 28.01 1.76
CA ARG A 406 -30.66 28.29 0.60
C ARG A 406 -29.93 27.05 0.05
N TYR A 407 -29.81 26.00 0.86
CA TYR A 407 -29.23 24.71 0.45
C TYR A 407 -30.24 23.82 -0.26
N GLU A 408 -31.54 23.99 0.02
CA GLU A 408 -32.60 23.14 -0.52
C GLU A 408 -32.57 23.09 -2.05
N ASN A 409 -32.56 24.23 -2.74
CA ASN A 409 -32.61 24.25 -4.22
C ASN A 409 -31.40 23.56 -4.87
N VAL A 410 -30.20 23.74 -4.32
CA VAL A 410 -28.97 23.10 -4.85
C VAL A 410 -28.95 21.60 -4.53
N ALA A 411 -29.39 21.21 -3.32
CA ALA A 411 -29.52 19.82 -2.93
C ALA A 411 -30.55 19.08 -3.82
N TRP A 412 -31.68 19.71 -4.13
CA TRP A 412 -32.69 19.17 -5.05
C TRP A 412 -32.16 18.99 -6.47
N ILE A 413 -31.38 19.94 -6.98
CA ILE A 413 -30.73 19.81 -8.30
C ILE A 413 -29.72 18.67 -8.31
N LEU A 414 -28.86 18.56 -7.29
CA LEU A 414 -27.88 17.47 -7.19
C LEU A 414 -28.55 16.10 -7.03
N LEU A 415 -29.63 16.03 -6.26
CA LEU A 415 -30.43 14.82 -6.10
C LEU A 415 -31.11 14.40 -7.42
N ALA A 416 -31.68 15.36 -8.15
CA ALA A 416 -32.28 15.11 -9.47
C ALA A 416 -31.23 14.61 -10.48
N MET A 417 -30.03 15.21 -10.49
CA MET A 417 -28.92 14.73 -11.32
C MET A 417 -28.48 13.31 -10.94
N PHE A 418 -28.40 13.01 -9.64
CA PHE A 418 -28.06 11.67 -9.15
C PHE A 418 -29.09 10.61 -9.57
N ILE A 419 -30.38 10.90 -9.40
CA ILE A 419 -31.48 10.03 -9.83
C ILE A 419 -31.40 9.79 -11.35
N LEU A 420 -31.22 10.85 -12.14
CA LEU A 420 -31.11 10.77 -13.59
C LEU A 420 -29.92 9.90 -14.03
N THR A 421 -28.74 10.06 -13.42
CA THR A 421 -27.58 9.20 -13.72
C THR A 421 -27.85 7.73 -13.42
N THR A 422 -28.51 7.46 -12.30
CA THR A 422 -28.84 6.09 -11.88
C THR A 422 -29.82 5.43 -12.85
N ILE A 423 -30.84 6.18 -13.31
CA ILE A 423 -31.80 5.70 -14.31
C ILE A 423 -31.11 5.43 -15.65
N ILE A 424 -30.25 6.34 -16.13
CA ILE A 424 -29.51 6.15 -17.40
C ILE A 424 -28.61 4.91 -17.35
N LEU A 425 -27.95 4.66 -16.22
CA LEU A 425 -27.15 3.45 -16.01
C LEU A 425 -27.99 2.18 -16.03
N CYS A 426 -29.15 2.21 -15.38
CA CYS A 426 -30.08 1.08 -15.36
C CYS A 426 -30.62 0.79 -16.77
N ILE A 427 -31.03 1.81 -17.53
CA ILE A 427 -31.47 1.67 -18.93
C ILE A 427 -30.34 1.12 -19.80
N SER A 428 -29.11 1.63 -19.65
CA SER A 428 -27.96 1.11 -20.38
C SER A 428 -27.69 -0.36 -20.05
N TYR A 429 -27.87 -0.77 -18.79
CA TYR A 429 -27.67 -2.15 -18.37
C TYR A 429 -28.76 -3.07 -18.94
N ILE A 430 -30.02 -2.63 -18.94
CA ILE A 430 -31.17 -3.33 -19.53
C ILE A 430 -30.95 -3.58 -21.04
N LYS A 431 -30.38 -2.60 -21.76
CA LYS A 431 -30.10 -2.71 -23.20
C LYS A 431 -29.02 -3.76 -23.52
N ASN A 432 -28.08 -3.98 -22.60
CA ASN A 432 -26.87 -4.78 -22.84
C ASN A 432 -26.89 -6.19 -22.22
N LYS A 433 -27.92 -6.57 -21.46
CA LYS A 433 -28.02 -7.86 -20.75
C LYS A 433 -29.32 -8.60 -21.06
N LYS A 434 -29.29 -9.93 -21.07
CA LYS A 434 -30.45 -10.83 -21.29
C LYS A 434 -30.77 -11.65 -20.03
N GLY A 435 -31.97 -12.22 -19.96
CA GLY A 435 -32.40 -13.13 -18.88
C GLY A 435 -32.77 -12.43 -17.57
N ILE A 436 -32.67 -13.17 -16.45
CA ILE A 436 -33.11 -12.73 -15.10
C ILE A 436 -32.50 -11.38 -14.67
N LYS A 437 -31.23 -11.13 -15.02
CA LYS A 437 -30.54 -9.87 -14.68
C LYS A 437 -31.16 -8.64 -15.35
N ARG A 438 -31.80 -8.80 -16.52
CA ARG A 438 -32.54 -7.73 -17.20
C ARG A 438 -33.84 -7.41 -16.47
N PHE A 439 -34.58 -8.44 -16.07
CA PHE A 439 -35.84 -8.28 -15.32
C PHE A 439 -35.62 -7.62 -13.96
N LEU A 440 -34.58 -8.04 -13.23
CA LEU A 440 -34.22 -7.44 -11.94
C LEU A 440 -33.96 -5.93 -12.08
N MET A 441 -33.22 -5.53 -13.12
CA MET A 441 -32.86 -4.13 -13.36
C MET A 441 -34.04 -3.28 -13.88
N ILE A 442 -34.99 -3.87 -14.62
CA ILE A 442 -36.28 -3.23 -14.92
C ILE A 442 -37.02 -2.95 -13.60
N GLY A 443 -37.07 -3.93 -12.69
CA GLY A 443 -37.69 -3.77 -11.37
C GLY A 443 -37.06 -2.63 -10.55
N VAL A 444 -35.73 -2.57 -10.49
CA VAL A 444 -35.00 -1.48 -9.81
C VAL A 444 -35.30 -0.11 -10.45
N THR A 445 -35.37 -0.04 -11.78
CA THR A 445 -35.69 1.22 -12.49
C THR A 445 -37.10 1.69 -12.15
N VAL A 446 -38.09 0.79 -12.20
CA VAL A 446 -39.49 1.10 -11.85
C VAL A 446 -39.60 1.53 -10.40
N PHE A 447 -38.90 0.84 -9.49
CA PHE A 447 -38.89 1.18 -8.06
C PHE A 447 -38.33 2.59 -7.80
N ILE A 448 -37.23 2.96 -8.45
CA ILE A 448 -36.65 4.31 -8.35
C ILE A 448 -37.65 5.35 -8.86
N VAL A 449 -38.29 5.12 -10.01
CA VAL A 449 -39.29 6.03 -10.58
C VAL A 449 -40.49 6.20 -9.63
N VAL A 450 -41.00 5.11 -9.07
CA VAL A 450 -42.12 5.12 -8.10
C VAL A 450 -41.75 5.91 -6.84
N LEU A 451 -40.56 5.68 -6.27
CA LEU A 451 -40.07 6.43 -5.11
C LEU A 451 -39.85 7.92 -5.40
N CYS A 452 -39.63 8.31 -6.66
CA CYS A 452 -39.50 9.72 -7.04
C CYS A 452 -40.86 10.39 -7.26
N ILE A 453 -41.86 9.64 -7.74
CA ILE A 453 -43.21 10.15 -8.05
C ILE A 453 -44.06 10.24 -6.76
N LEU A 454 -43.96 9.28 -5.85
CA LEU A 454 -44.75 9.22 -4.61
C LEU A 454 -44.63 10.49 -3.74
N PRO A 455 -43.42 11.05 -3.49
CA PRO A 455 -43.29 12.30 -2.73
C PRO A 455 -43.94 13.48 -3.45
N VAL A 456 -43.85 13.56 -4.78
CA VAL A 456 -44.49 14.63 -5.57
C VAL A 456 -46.00 14.53 -5.48
N ILE A 457 -46.56 13.32 -5.63
CA ILE A 457 -48.00 13.09 -5.47
C ILE A 457 -48.45 13.43 -4.04
N TYR A 458 -47.67 13.05 -3.04
CA TYR A 458 -47.95 13.37 -1.64
C TYR A 458 -47.96 14.88 -1.38
N THR A 459 -46.98 15.63 -1.90
CA THR A 459 -46.95 17.09 -1.78
C THR A 459 -48.09 17.76 -2.51
N VAL A 460 -48.44 17.29 -3.73
CA VAL A 460 -49.59 17.79 -4.48
C VAL A 460 -50.89 17.48 -3.75
N ALA A 461 -51.05 16.28 -3.20
CA ALA A 461 -52.23 15.90 -2.42
C ALA A 461 -52.37 16.74 -1.15
N ILE A 462 -51.27 16.98 -0.40
CA ILE A 462 -51.29 17.86 0.77
C ILE A 462 -51.62 19.31 0.38
N ASN A 463 -51.04 19.83 -0.70
CA ASN A 463 -51.37 21.19 -1.18
C ASN A 463 -52.84 21.30 -1.62
N ILE A 464 -53.40 20.26 -2.25
CA ILE A 464 -54.83 20.22 -2.59
C ILE A 464 -55.66 20.19 -1.30
N ILE A 465 -55.31 19.37 -0.30
CA ILE A 465 -56.01 19.30 0.98
C ILE A 465 -55.92 20.63 1.74
N GLN A 466 -54.76 21.28 1.76
CA GLN A 466 -54.55 22.59 2.41
C GLN A 466 -55.30 23.73 1.70
N ASN A 467 -55.35 23.70 0.37
CA ASN A 467 -56.16 24.66 -0.39
C ASN A 467 -57.66 24.39 -0.23
N MET A 468 -58.08 23.14 -0.06
CA MET A 468 -59.45 22.77 0.26
C MET A 468 -59.84 23.22 1.67
N THR A 469 -58.96 23.10 2.68
CA THR A 469 -59.25 23.63 4.01
C THR A 469 -59.26 25.16 4.04
N TRP A 470 -58.41 25.84 3.27
CA TRP A 470 -58.49 27.29 3.10
C TRP A 470 -59.81 27.70 2.40
N PHE A 471 -60.23 26.96 1.37
CA PHE A 471 -61.49 27.17 0.67
C PHE A 471 -62.72 26.88 1.55
N GLU A 472 -62.70 25.83 2.39
CA GLU A 472 -63.72 25.56 3.41
C GLU A 472 -63.73 26.63 4.50
N THR A 473 -62.57 27.13 4.93
CA THR A 473 -62.49 28.22 5.92
C THR A 473 -63.03 29.53 5.34
N TRP A 474 -62.80 29.79 4.06
CA TRP A 474 -63.35 30.94 3.32
C TRP A 474 -64.86 30.80 3.05
N LEU A 475 -65.34 29.60 2.71
CA LEU A 475 -66.76 29.29 2.54
C LEU A 475 -67.55 29.38 3.85
N ASN A 476 -66.92 29.03 4.98
CA ASN A 476 -67.53 29.08 6.32
C ASN A 476 -67.25 30.37 7.08
N SER A 477 -66.44 31.29 6.54
CA SER A 477 -66.26 32.61 7.14
C SER A 477 -67.42 33.52 6.75
N ASP A 478 -68.52 33.40 7.49
CA ASP A 478 -69.63 34.33 7.41
C ASP A 478 -69.19 35.74 7.83
N TYR A 479 -69.64 36.67 7.01
CA TYR A 479 -69.33 38.08 6.97
C TYR A 479 -70.18 38.86 8.01
N ILE A 480 -69.77 38.94 9.27
CA ILE A 480 -70.27 39.94 10.26
C ILE A 480 -69.12 40.17 11.28
N GLY A 481 -68.50 41.33 11.48
CA GLY A 481 -69.02 42.70 11.41
C GLY A 481 -69.04 43.29 12.82
N HIS A 482 -67.88 43.68 13.36
CA HIS A 482 -67.74 44.60 14.51
C HIS A 482 -66.36 45.29 14.35
N THR A 483 -66.24 46.38 13.59
CA THR A 483 -66.44 47.80 13.98
C THR A 483 -66.07 48.17 15.41
N ASP A 484 -65.26 49.24 15.46
CA ASP A 484 -64.93 50.14 16.57
C ASP A 484 -63.73 49.76 17.45
N THR A 485 -62.53 50.26 17.11
CA THR A 485 -61.96 51.62 17.30
C THR A 485 -61.18 51.76 18.61
N ILE A 486 -59.87 51.99 18.43
CA ILE A 486 -59.07 53.05 19.05
C ILE A 486 -59.47 53.41 20.48
N LYS A 487 -58.68 52.93 21.45
CA LYS A 487 -58.30 53.75 22.59
C LYS A 487 -56.80 53.95 22.60
N VAL A 488 -56.43 55.15 22.16
CA VAL A 488 -55.32 55.89 22.76
C VAL A 488 -55.53 55.85 24.25
N SER A 489 -54.50 55.41 24.93
CA SER A 489 -54.24 55.86 26.27
C SER A 489 -52.79 55.49 26.55
N ALA A 490 -52.03 56.44 27.07
CA ALA A 490 -51.05 56.04 28.05
C ALA A 490 -51.86 55.48 29.24
N LYS A 491 -52.23 54.19 29.09
CA LYS A 491 -53.01 53.24 29.89
C LYS A 491 -53.86 52.32 29.00
#